data_AF-A0A0F9B772-F1
#
_entry.id   AF-A0A0F9B772-F1
#
_cell.length_a   1.000
_cell.length_b   1.000
_cell.length_c   1.000
_cell.angle_alpha   90.00
_cell.angle_beta   90.00
_cell.angle_gamma   90.00
#
_symmetry.space_group_name_H-M   'P 1'
#
loop_
_entity.id
_entity.type
_entity.pdbx_description
1 polymer ?
#
loop_
_entity_poly.entity_id
_entity_poly.type
_entity_poly.pdbx_seq_one_letter_code
_entity_poly.pdbx_strand_id
1 'polypeptide(L)'
;NMHGVVPGASYAVSMWIYIPTASGVLPSEVTCNAADALSGEGFFELDNVAATTLDAWQEITFDYTVRAGANGYADSLVIATGAAQNEYIYVDDIRLIAHNVPGSHYLSGGFIETLLPMPDKFTI
;
A
#
# COMPACT_ATOMS: atom_id res chain seq x y z
N ASN A 1 -15.44 -10.09 -2.42
CA ASN A 1 -14.20 -10.85 -2.14
C ASN A 1 -13.10 -9.82 -2.05
N MET A 2 -12.37 -9.76 -0.95
CA MET A 2 -11.40 -8.69 -0.66
C MET A 2 -9.95 -9.11 -0.89
N HIS A 3 -9.73 -10.25 -1.56
CA HIS A 3 -8.41 -10.64 -2.09
C HIS A 3 -7.26 -10.66 -1.06
N GLY A 4 -7.56 -11.02 0.20
CA GLY A 4 -6.58 -11.06 1.29
C GLY A 4 -6.58 -9.82 2.19
N VAL A 5 -7.37 -8.81 1.86
CA VAL A 5 -7.64 -7.66 2.72
C VAL A 5 -8.73 -7.99 3.73
N VAL A 6 -8.51 -7.62 4.99
CA VAL A 6 -9.36 -7.97 6.13
C VAL A 6 -10.07 -6.71 6.64
N PRO A 7 -11.41 -6.70 6.71
CA PRO A 7 -12.15 -5.59 7.31
C PRO A 7 -11.70 -5.29 8.74
N GLY A 8 -11.54 -4.00 9.07
CA GLY A 8 -11.09 -3.56 10.38
C GLY A 8 -9.58 -3.65 10.61
N ALA A 9 -8.81 -4.17 9.66
CA ALA A 9 -7.35 -4.15 9.73
C ALA A 9 -6.76 -2.91 9.04
N SER A 10 -5.58 -2.51 9.50
CA SER A 10 -4.80 -1.41 8.90
C SER A 10 -3.71 -1.98 8.01
N TYR A 11 -3.39 -1.27 6.93
CA TYR A 11 -2.37 -1.62 5.94
C TYR A 11 -1.52 -0.41 5.57
N ALA A 12 -0.23 -0.64 5.32
CA ALA A 12 0.64 0.29 4.62
C ALA A 12 0.51 0.02 3.12
N VAL A 13 0.05 1.03 2.39
CA VAL A 13 0.05 1.06 0.93
C VAL A 13 1.32 1.78 0.51
N SER A 14 2.08 1.19 -0.42
CA SER A 14 3.27 1.85 -0.97
C SER A 14 3.50 1.53 -2.44
N MET A 15 4.11 2.47 -3.15
CA MET A 15 4.61 2.27 -4.51
C MET A 15 5.72 3.27 -4.82
N TRP A 16 6.60 2.90 -5.75
CA TRP A 16 7.58 3.83 -6.31
C TRP A 16 7.02 4.45 -7.58
N ILE A 17 7.18 5.76 -7.72
CA ILE A 17 6.75 6.51 -8.90
C ILE A 17 7.90 7.37 -9.43
N TYR A 18 8.02 7.44 -10.75
CA TYR A 18 8.88 8.36 -11.45
C TYR A 18 8.06 9.16 -12.46
N ILE A 19 8.25 10.48 -12.45
CA ILE A 19 7.58 11.40 -13.36
C ILE A 19 8.65 12.16 -14.14
N PRO A 20 8.77 11.98 -15.47
CA PRO A 20 9.75 12.71 -16.28
C PRO A 20 9.33 14.17 -16.50
N THR A 21 10.22 15.15 -16.38
CA THR A 21 9.85 16.56 -16.61
C THR A 21 9.42 16.84 -18.05
N ALA A 22 10.02 16.16 -19.04
CA ALA A 22 9.81 16.48 -20.46
C ALA A 22 8.53 15.86 -21.07
N SER A 23 7.96 14.84 -20.43
CA SER A 23 6.82 14.08 -20.98
C SER A 23 5.94 13.45 -19.89
N GLY A 24 6.12 13.88 -18.66
CA GLY A 24 5.34 13.44 -17.52
C GLY A 24 4.28 14.46 -17.16
N VAL A 25 3.26 13.96 -16.50
CA VAL A 25 2.18 14.74 -15.90
C VAL A 25 2.73 15.66 -14.80
N LEU A 26 1.96 16.64 -14.34
CA LEU A 26 2.34 17.39 -13.15
C LEU A 26 2.30 16.47 -11.92
N PRO A 27 3.23 16.60 -10.94
CA PRO A 27 3.20 15.74 -9.76
C PRO A 27 1.88 15.79 -8.98
N SER A 28 1.22 16.97 -8.95
CA SER A 28 -0.09 17.16 -8.33
C SER A 28 -1.25 16.49 -9.08
N GLU A 29 -1.04 16.03 -10.31
CA GLU A 29 -2.05 15.33 -11.11
C GLU A 29 -2.01 13.82 -10.93
N VAL A 30 -1.07 13.30 -10.13
CA VAL A 30 -1.03 11.87 -9.80
C VAL A 30 -1.31 11.70 -8.33
N THR A 31 -2.32 10.88 -8.02
CA THR A 31 -2.61 10.48 -6.65
C THR A 31 -2.70 8.98 -6.53
N CYS A 32 -2.14 8.44 -5.45
CA CYS A 32 -2.44 7.09 -5.02
C CYS A 32 -3.55 7.13 -3.98
N ASN A 33 -4.57 6.29 -4.20
CA ASN A 33 -5.74 6.23 -3.36
C ASN A 33 -5.98 4.80 -2.86
N ALA A 34 -6.52 4.69 -1.65
CA ALA A 34 -7.12 3.45 -1.14
C ALA A 34 -8.59 3.69 -0.81
N ALA A 35 -9.44 2.74 -1.18
CA ALA A 35 -10.87 2.81 -1.01
C ALA A 35 -11.46 1.47 -0.59
N ASP A 36 -12.55 1.53 0.15
CA ASP A 36 -13.33 0.36 0.53
C ASP A 36 -14.83 0.60 0.28
N ALA A 37 -15.60 -0.48 0.31
CA ALA A 37 -17.05 -0.42 0.14
C ALA A 37 -17.75 -1.27 1.20
N LEU A 38 -18.85 -0.73 1.73
CA LEU A 38 -19.83 -1.47 2.52
C LEU A 38 -20.94 -2.02 1.60
N SER A 39 -21.67 -3.01 2.08
CA SER A 39 -22.82 -3.58 1.35
C SER A 39 -23.86 -2.50 1.02
N GLY A 40 -24.09 -2.28 -0.27
CA GLY A 40 -25.08 -1.29 -0.74
C GLY A 40 -24.55 0.14 -0.85
N GLU A 41 -23.27 0.37 -0.53
CA GLU A 41 -22.58 1.64 -0.75
C GLU A 41 -21.68 1.59 -1.99
N GLY A 42 -21.33 2.77 -2.51
CA GLY A 42 -20.21 2.92 -3.45
C GLY A 42 -18.87 2.84 -2.73
N PHE A 43 -17.78 2.80 -3.50
CA PHE A 43 -16.44 2.95 -2.95
C PHE A 43 -16.29 4.34 -2.30
N PHE A 44 -15.78 4.35 -1.08
CA PHE A 44 -15.43 5.56 -0.36
C PHE A 44 -13.90 5.70 -0.36
N GLU A 45 -13.39 6.74 -1.02
CA GLU A 45 -11.97 7.09 -1.04
C GLU A 45 -11.62 7.81 0.26
N LEU A 46 -10.67 7.27 1.03
CA LEU A 46 -10.35 7.82 2.36
C LEU A 46 -9.02 8.59 2.37
N ASP A 47 -8.03 8.14 1.60
CA ASP A 47 -6.68 8.70 1.60
C ASP A 47 -6.17 8.89 0.17
N ASN A 48 -5.60 10.06 -0.09
CA ASN A 48 -5.03 10.44 -1.38
C ASN A 48 -3.66 11.11 -1.17
N VAL A 49 -2.60 10.47 -1.65
CA VAL A 49 -1.24 11.04 -1.58
C VAL A 49 -0.73 11.36 -2.98
N ALA A 50 -0.33 12.61 -3.18
CA ALA A 50 0.18 13.10 -4.45
C ALA A 50 1.70 12.94 -4.56
N ALA A 51 2.20 12.79 -5.78
CA ALA A 51 3.62 12.90 -6.05
C ALA A 51 4.11 14.36 -5.84
N THR A 52 5.39 14.52 -5.51
CA THR A 52 5.97 15.85 -5.19
C THR A 52 7.22 16.19 -5.99
N THR A 53 7.93 15.19 -6.54
CA THR A 53 9.17 15.39 -7.30
C THR A 53 9.06 14.95 -8.76
N LEU A 54 9.89 15.57 -9.60
CA LEU A 54 10.14 15.20 -11.00
C LEU A 54 11.55 14.63 -11.15
N ASP A 55 11.76 13.84 -12.21
CA ASP A 55 13.04 13.24 -12.62
C ASP A 55 13.79 12.44 -11.53
N ALA A 56 13.03 11.93 -10.55
CA ALA A 56 13.54 11.07 -9.51
C ALA A 56 12.48 10.04 -9.11
N TRP A 57 12.94 8.83 -8.79
CA TRP A 57 12.12 7.84 -8.12
C TRP A 57 11.79 8.33 -6.71
N GLN A 58 10.50 8.34 -6.37
CA GLN A 58 10.01 8.65 -5.04
C GLN A 58 9.07 7.55 -4.58
N GLU A 59 9.11 7.21 -3.30
CA GLU A 59 8.17 6.28 -2.69
C GLU A 59 6.97 7.07 -2.16
N ILE A 60 5.78 6.73 -2.63
CA ILE A 60 4.52 7.16 -2.01
C ILE A 60 4.15 6.07 -1.01
N THR A 61 3.89 6.47 0.24
CA THR A 61 3.47 5.55 1.29
C THR A 61 2.45 6.22 2.21
N PHE A 62 1.42 5.47 2.59
CA PHE A 62 0.43 5.89 3.57
C PHE A 62 -0.22 4.68 4.24
N ASP A 63 -0.70 4.90 5.46
CA ASP A 63 -1.47 3.91 6.21
C ASP A 63 -2.95 4.07 5.91
N TYR A 64 -3.63 2.97 5.65
CA TYR A 64 -5.07 2.90 5.42
C TYR A 64 -5.72 1.90 6.37
N THR A 65 -6.85 2.28 6.97
CA THR A 65 -7.64 1.36 7.81
C THR A 65 -8.96 1.02 7.12
N VAL A 66 -9.11 -0.25 6.77
CA VAL A 66 -10.32 -0.76 6.13
C VAL A 66 -11.46 -0.72 7.15
N ARG A 67 -12.60 -0.13 6.79
CA ARG A 67 -13.78 -0.05 7.65
C ARG A 67 -14.23 -1.45 8.07
N ALA A 68 -14.63 -1.57 9.33
CA ALA A 68 -15.24 -2.80 9.83
C ALA A 68 -16.53 -3.09 9.03
N GLY A 69 -16.67 -4.32 8.52
CA GLY A 69 -17.81 -4.71 7.69
C GLY A 69 -17.68 -4.37 6.20
N ALA A 70 -16.55 -3.82 5.75
CA ALA A 70 -16.23 -3.72 4.33
C ALA A 70 -16.34 -5.09 3.63
N ASN A 71 -16.80 -5.08 2.38
CA ASN A 71 -16.90 -6.27 1.55
C ASN A 71 -16.20 -6.10 0.18
N GLY A 72 -15.67 -4.90 -0.07
CA GLY A 72 -14.86 -4.52 -1.21
C GLY A 72 -13.69 -3.62 -0.77
N TYR A 73 -12.59 -3.72 -1.50
CA TYR A 73 -11.38 -2.92 -1.34
C TYR A 73 -10.76 -2.68 -2.71
N ALA A 74 -10.17 -1.50 -2.91
CA ALA A 74 -9.46 -1.14 -4.12
C ALA A 74 -8.32 -0.17 -3.80
N ASP A 75 -7.14 -0.49 -4.33
CA ASP A 75 -6.05 0.49 -4.50
C ASP A 75 -6.12 1.04 -5.91
N SER A 76 -5.98 2.36 -6.06
CA SER A 76 -5.95 2.99 -7.37
C SER A 76 -4.81 3.99 -7.48
N LEU A 77 -4.25 4.07 -8.69
CA LEU A 77 -3.38 5.15 -9.11
C LEU A 77 -4.17 5.98 -10.13
N VAL A 78 -4.40 7.24 -9.78
CA VAL A 78 -5.25 8.14 -10.57
C VAL A 78 -4.36 9.19 -11.21
N ILE A 79 -4.56 9.37 -12.52
CA ILE A 79 -4.06 10.52 -13.27
C ILE A 79 -5.23 11.45 -13.50
N ALA A 80 -5.10 12.70 -13.06
CA ALA A 80 -6.17 13.69 -13.13
C ALA A 80 -6.60 13.96 -14.58
N THR A 81 -7.87 14.34 -14.76
CA THR A 81 -8.42 14.67 -16.10
C THR A 81 -7.76 15.88 -16.77
N GLY A 82 -6.95 16.65 -16.02
CA GLY A 82 -6.17 17.77 -16.52
C GLY A 82 -4.90 17.38 -17.26
N ALA A 83 -4.42 16.13 -17.09
CA ALA A 83 -3.22 15.63 -17.75
C ALA A 83 -3.34 15.70 -19.28
N ALA A 84 -2.26 16.11 -19.94
CA ALA A 84 -2.22 16.24 -21.38
C ALA A 84 -2.06 14.89 -22.09
N GLN A 85 -2.44 14.86 -23.37
CA GLN A 85 -2.28 13.66 -24.19
C GLN A 85 -0.79 13.32 -24.37
N ASN A 86 -0.47 12.03 -24.26
CA ASN A 86 0.88 11.45 -24.35
C ASN A 86 1.81 11.77 -23.16
N GLU A 87 1.28 12.29 -22.07
CA GLU A 87 2.00 12.30 -20.80
C GLU A 87 1.99 10.91 -20.16
N TYR A 88 3.04 10.58 -19.41
CA TYR A 88 3.16 9.28 -18.76
C TYR A 88 3.92 9.35 -17.45
N ILE A 89 3.79 8.27 -16.68
CA ILE A 89 4.52 8.03 -15.44
C ILE A 89 5.07 6.61 -15.50
N TYR A 90 6.12 6.35 -14.72
CA TYR A 90 6.56 5.00 -14.42
C TYR A 90 6.21 4.66 -12.98
N VAL A 91 5.83 3.41 -12.76
CA VAL A 91 5.44 2.88 -11.45
C VAL A 91 6.18 1.57 -11.26
N ASP A 92 6.67 1.35 -10.04
CA ASP A 92 7.31 0.09 -9.66
C ASP A 92 7.01 -0.25 -8.18
N ASP A 93 7.31 -1.48 -7.78
CA ASP A 93 7.31 -1.93 -6.38
C ASP A 93 6.02 -1.63 -5.59
N ILE A 94 4.86 -1.86 -6.23
CA ILE A 94 3.54 -1.72 -5.61
C ILE A 94 3.37 -2.79 -4.52
N ARG A 95 3.06 -2.34 -3.31
CA ARG A 95 2.96 -3.17 -2.10
C ARG A 95 1.79 -2.75 -1.23
N LEU A 96 1.11 -3.76 -0.69
CA LEU A 96 0.10 -3.62 0.36
C LEU A 96 0.52 -4.55 1.51
N ILE A 97 0.82 -3.97 2.68
CA ILE A 97 1.37 -4.71 3.82
C ILE A 97 0.47 -4.47 5.03
N ALA A 98 -0.12 -5.51 5.62
CA ALA A 98 -0.96 -5.28 6.79
C ALA A 98 -0.13 -4.96 8.04
N HIS A 99 -0.63 -4.06 8.87
CA HIS A 99 -0.14 -3.86 10.22
C HIS A 99 -0.81 -4.87 11.15
N ASN A 100 -0.01 -5.71 11.83
CA ASN A 100 -0.43 -6.51 12.98
C ASN A 100 -1.80 -7.21 12.82
N VAL A 101 -2.04 -7.90 11.70
CA VAL A 101 -3.19 -8.80 11.60
C VAL A 101 -2.98 -9.94 12.61
N PRO A 102 -3.90 -10.21 13.56
CA PRO A 102 -3.77 -11.35 14.45
C PRO A 102 -3.62 -12.65 13.65
N GLY A 103 -2.45 -13.30 13.78
CA GLY A 103 -2.11 -14.51 13.02
C GLY A 103 -1.30 -14.29 11.74
N SER A 104 -0.96 -13.05 11.38
CA SER A 104 0.04 -12.80 10.35
C SER A 104 1.44 -12.89 10.94
N HIS A 105 2.16 -13.97 10.64
CA HIS A 105 3.60 -14.01 10.81
C HIS A 105 4.23 -13.18 9.69
N TYR A 106 4.29 -11.86 9.88
CA TYR A 106 5.13 -11.02 9.04
C TYR A 106 6.58 -11.39 9.32
N LEU A 107 7.23 -12.08 8.37
CA LEU A 107 8.69 -12.18 8.34
C LEU A 107 9.28 -10.87 7.80
N SER A 108 8.97 -9.73 8.42
CA SER A 108 9.65 -8.47 8.16
C SER A 108 10.82 -8.34 9.13
N GLY A 109 11.98 -8.84 8.71
CA GLY A 109 13.30 -8.29 9.08
C GLY A 109 13.58 -7.99 10.56
N GLY A 110 13.26 -8.89 11.49
CA GLY A 110 13.50 -8.61 12.92
C GLY A 110 13.28 -9.78 13.89
N PHE A 111 13.46 -11.03 13.48
CA PHE A 111 13.55 -12.11 14.47
C PHE A 111 14.89 -11.99 15.19
N ILE A 112 14.86 -11.56 16.45
CA ILE A 112 15.79 -12.17 17.41
C ILE A 112 15.27 -13.59 17.57
N GLU A 113 15.85 -14.53 16.82
CA GLU A 113 15.80 -15.93 17.20
C GLU A 113 16.42 -16.01 18.59
N THR A 114 15.58 -16.01 19.62
CA THR A 114 16.02 -16.47 20.93
C THR A 114 16.12 -17.98 20.77
N LEU A 115 17.28 -18.45 20.30
CA LEU A 115 17.69 -19.83 20.46
C LEU A 115 17.58 -20.10 21.96
N LEU A 116 16.45 -20.69 22.39
CA LEU A 116 16.40 -21.31 23.70
C LEU A 116 17.49 -22.37 23.65
N PRO A 117 18.56 -22.25 24.46
CA PRO A 117 19.55 -23.30 24.51
C PRO A 117 18.80 -24.55 24.94
N MET A 118 18.70 -25.55 24.05
CA MET A 118 18.22 -26.84 24.48
C MET A 118 19.12 -27.26 25.64
N PRO A 119 18.55 -27.70 26.78
CA PRO A 119 19.37 -28.20 27.86
C PRO A 119 20.22 -29.34 27.29
N ASP A 120 21.53 -29.12 27.24
CA ASP A 120 22.54 -30.17 27.20
C ASP A 120 22.27 -31.04 28.41
N LYS A 121 21.49 -32.10 28.19
CA LYS A 121 21.60 -33.45 28.74
C LYS A 121 20.32 -34.21 28.48
N PHE A 122 20.29 -34.90 27.34
CA PHE A 122 19.60 -36.19 27.31
C PHE A 122 20.47 -37.13 28.15
N THR A 123 20.12 -37.27 29.44
CA THR A 123 20.69 -38.36 30.25
C THR A 123 20.00 -39.63 29.78
N ILE A 124 20.77 -40.54 29.19
CA ILE A 124 20.32 -41.90 28.80
C ILE A 124 19.80 -42.65 30.03
#